data_AF-A0A6A4ZDJ2-F1
#
_entry.id   AF-A0A6A4ZDJ2-F1
#
_cell.length_a   1.000
_cell.length_b   1.000
_cell.length_c   1.000
_cell.angle_alpha   90.00
_cell.angle_beta   90.00
_cell.angle_gamma   90.00
#
_symmetry.space_group_name_H-M   'P 1'
#
loop_
_entity.id
_entity.type
_entity.pdbx_description
1 polymer ?
#
loop_
_entity_poly.entity_id
_entity_poly.type
_entity_poly.pdbx_seq_one_letter_code
_entity_poly.pdbx_strand_id
1 'polypeptide(L)'
;EISDWEERTICPNSYNPTNWYACGGTDNNADLVSPTNATATVVYNKGIEDCLTDTTRMFAKTNVQTLDLKCSDATQCKVSDDVTYYVRNTTDWGDRMTLMCVWEHDAKTGSARDFCLIPMLEQNLAATFKYNGPFKPKVALANDVDRCGFYFFSYEAARQYLARFGQFFVNSFDIEWHPSSYVANADKFPSRNYTLLRQSTFRQNTDDFDGPHPYAKAIPRTVT
;
A
#
# COMPACT_ATOMS: atom_id res chain seq x y z
N GLU A 1 17.33 -7.14 6.79
CA GLU A 1 16.24 -6.17 6.94
C GLU A 1 15.41 -6.21 5.66
N ILE A 2 14.09 -6.36 5.75
CA ILE A 2 13.19 -6.20 4.60
C ILE A 2 12.70 -4.76 4.68
N SER A 3 13.09 -3.94 3.71
CA SER A 3 12.64 -2.54 3.59
C SER A 3 11.16 -2.46 3.24
N ASP A 4 10.53 -1.31 3.54
CA ASP A 4 9.14 -1.04 3.17
C ASP A 4 8.87 -1.23 1.67
N TRP A 5 9.88 -0.98 0.83
CA TRP A 5 9.77 -1.24 -0.60
C TRP A 5 9.74 -2.73 -0.92
N GLU A 6 10.63 -3.53 -0.32
CA GLU A 6 10.63 -4.98 -0.47
C GLU A 6 9.34 -5.60 0.10
N GLU A 7 8.84 -5.10 1.22
CA GLU A 7 7.54 -5.54 1.76
C GLU A 7 6.42 -5.22 0.77
N ARG A 8 6.36 -4.01 0.20
CA ARG A 8 5.31 -3.64 -0.77
C ARG A 8 5.35 -4.49 -2.04
N THR A 9 6.50 -5.01 -2.46
CA THR A 9 6.57 -5.92 -3.61
C THR A 9 5.89 -7.27 -3.37
N ILE A 10 5.82 -7.71 -2.11
CA ILE A 10 5.19 -8.96 -1.68
C ILE A 10 3.74 -8.69 -1.22
N CYS A 11 3.59 -7.67 -0.37
CA CYS A 11 2.36 -7.23 0.30
C CYS A 11 2.09 -5.74 0.03
N PRO A 12 1.66 -5.40 -1.19
CA PRO A 12 1.38 -4.02 -1.59
C PRO A 12 0.38 -3.31 -0.67
N ASN A 13 -0.57 -4.06 -0.09
CA ASN A 13 -1.62 -3.54 0.77
C ASN A 13 -2.31 -2.30 0.15
N SER A 14 -2.78 -2.41 -1.09
CA SER A 14 -3.39 -1.29 -1.84
C SER A 14 -4.57 -0.60 -1.13
N TYR A 15 -5.17 -1.26 -0.13
CA TYR A 15 -6.27 -0.72 0.68
C TYR A 15 -5.80 0.06 1.91
N ASN A 16 -4.51 0.04 2.22
CA ASN A 16 -3.95 0.74 3.36
C ASN A 16 -3.59 2.19 2.96
N PRO A 17 -4.20 3.21 3.59
CA PRO A 17 -3.91 4.60 3.27
C PRO A 17 -2.45 5.01 3.44
N THR A 18 -1.70 4.32 4.30
CA THR A 18 -0.26 4.57 4.49
C THR A 18 0.58 4.13 3.29
N ASN A 19 0.03 3.27 2.42
CA ASN A 19 0.73 2.72 1.25
C ASN A 19 0.33 3.41 -0.06
N TRP A 20 -0.52 4.43 -0.02
CA TRP A 20 -0.85 5.23 -1.20
C TRP A 20 0.29 6.17 -1.57
N TYR A 21 0.48 6.39 -2.86
CA TYR A 21 1.55 7.26 -3.38
C TYR A 21 1.12 8.72 -3.24
N ALA A 22 1.91 9.53 -2.53
CA ALA A 22 1.68 10.95 -2.40
C ALA A 22 2.39 11.73 -3.53
N CYS A 23 1.75 12.77 -4.04
CA CYS A 23 2.28 13.60 -5.13
C CYS A 23 1.78 15.06 -5.04
N GLY A 24 2.56 15.98 -5.62
CA GLY A 24 2.20 17.41 -5.70
C GLY A 24 2.10 18.13 -4.33
N GLY A 25 2.44 17.45 -3.23
CA GLY A 25 2.58 18.07 -1.91
C GLY A 25 3.92 18.78 -1.79
N THR A 26 3.94 19.93 -1.10
CA THR A 26 5.17 20.47 -0.54
C THR A 26 5.21 20.13 0.94
N ASP A 27 6.39 19.92 1.53
CA ASP A 27 6.56 19.64 2.98
C ASP A 27 6.16 20.84 3.87
N ASN A 28 5.60 21.90 3.28
CA ASN A 28 5.24 23.11 3.99
C ASN A 28 3.86 22.95 4.65
N ASN A 29 3.86 22.78 5.97
CA ASN A 29 2.65 22.82 6.81
C ASN A 29 1.82 24.11 6.69
N ALA A 30 2.34 25.16 6.04
CA ALA A 30 1.60 26.39 5.75
C ALA A 30 0.50 26.21 4.69
N ASP A 31 0.56 25.13 3.90
CA ASP A 31 -0.44 24.75 2.90
C ASP A 31 -1.53 23.82 3.47
N LEU A 32 -1.55 23.58 4.77
CA LEU A 32 -2.63 22.87 5.45
C LEU A 32 -3.87 23.77 5.43
N VAL A 33 -4.65 23.65 4.36
CA VAL A 33 -6.02 24.17 4.31
C VAL A 33 -6.73 23.68 5.58
N SER A 34 -7.45 24.57 6.27
CA SER A 34 -8.22 24.15 7.45
C SER A 34 -9.05 22.91 7.09
N PRO A 35 -9.15 21.89 7.96
CA PRO A 35 -9.94 20.71 7.67
C PRO A 35 -11.38 21.15 7.42
N THR A 36 -11.86 21.02 6.20
CA THR A 36 -13.23 21.41 5.86
C THR A 36 -13.84 20.36 4.95
N ASN A 37 -15.10 20.00 5.20
CA ASN A 37 -15.94 19.31 4.22
C ASN A 37 -16.50 20.29 3.18
N ALA A 38 -15.92 21.49 3.06
CA ALA A 38 -16.49 22.57 2.27
C ALA A 38 -16.20 22.32 0.79
N THR A 39 -17.27 22.11 0.03
CA THR A 39 -17.24 21.94 -1.43
C THR A 39 -17.04 23.26 -2.18
N ALA A 40 -16.22 24.16 -1.65
CA ALA A 40 -16.02 25.49 -2.22
C ALA A 40 -15.33 25.47 -3.60
N THR A 41 -15.53 26.55 -4.34
CA THR A 41 -15.40 26.72 -5.79
C THR A 41 -14.04 26.36 -6.38
N VAL A 42 -14.15 25.70 -7.53
CA VAL A 42 -13.11 25.15 -8.40
C VAL A 42 -12.18 26.23 -8.96
N VAL A 43 -10.90 26.19 -8.58
CA VAL A 43 -9.82 26.93 -9.24
C VAL A 43 -8.71 25.93 -9.52
N TYR A 44 -8.33 25.80 -10.79
CA TYR A 44 -7.24 24.93 -11.22
C TYR A 44 -5.99 25.16 -10.36
N ASN A 45 -5.55 24.13 -9.65
CA ASN A 45 -4.32 24.15 -8.87
C ASN A 45 -3.21 23.46 -9.66
N LYS A 46 -2.14 24.20 -9.99
CA LYS A 46 -0.98 23.68 -10.73
C LYS A 46 -0.30 22.49 -10.05
N GLY A 47 -0.44 22.35 -8.73
CA GLY A 47 0.14 21.23 -7.96
C GLY A 47 -0.35 19.83 -8.40
N ILE A 48 -1.49 19.73 -9.07
CA ILE A 48 -1.97 18.45 -9.63
C ILE A 48 -1.13 17.97 -10.81
N GLU A 49 -0.44 18.86 -11.53
CA GLU A 49 0.32 18.51 -12.74
C GLU A 49 1.36 17.43 -12.44
N ASP A 50 2.02 17.51 -11.28
CA ASP A 50 2.99 16.51 -10.84
C ASP A 50 2.38 15.11 -10.74
N CYS A 51 1.16 15.01 -10.21
CA CYS A 51 0.42 13.75 -10.09
C CYS A 51 -0.02 13.17 -11.43
N LEU A 52 -0.20 14.01 -12.45
CA LEU A 52 -0.67 13.61 -13.78
C LEU A 52 0.46 13.13 -14.70
N THR A 53 1.72 13.40 -14.35
CA THR A 53 2.88 13.03 -15.19
C THR A 53 3.08 11.51 -15.30
N ASP A 54 3.56 11.07 -16.47
CA ASP A 54 3.97 9.67 -16.69
C ASP A 54 5.12 9.27 -15.75
N THR A 55 5.97 10.23 -15.38
CA THR A 55 7.04 10.06 -14.41
C THR A 55 6.50 9.65 -13.05
N THR A 56 5.50 10.35 -12.50
CA THR A 56 4.87 10.00 -11.23
C THR A 56 4.17 8.65 -11.30
N ARG A 57 3.50 8.34 -12.42
CA ARG A 57 2.90 7.01 -12.63
C ARG A 57 3.95 5.90 -12.65
N MET A 58 5.11 6.13 -13.28
CA MET A 58 6.23 5.22 -13.26
C MET A 58 6.77 5.03 -11.83
N PHE A 59 6.97 6.12 -11.07
CA PHE A 59 7.44 6.03 -9.69
C PHE A 59 6.46 5.29 -8.79
N ALA A 60 5.17 5.58 -8.85
CA ALA A 60 4.15 4.88 -8.08
C ALA A 60 4.13 3.39 -8.40
N LYS A 61 4.23 3.02 -9.69
CA LYS A 61 4.31 1.62 -10.14
C LYS A 61 5.57 0.93 -9.62
N THR A 62 6.74 1.57 -9.72
CA THR A 62 8.01 1.03 -9.24
C THR A 62 8.04 0.89 -7.73
N ASN A 63 7.35 1.78 -7.00
CA ASN A 63 7.20 1.69 -5.54
C ASN A 63 6.09 0.73 -5.11
N VAL A 64 5.37 0.13 -6.06
CA VAL A 64 4.28 -0.82 -5.78
C VAL A 64 3.17 -0.17 -4.94
N GLN A 65 2.90 1.10 -5.21
CA GLN A 65 1.92 1.92 -4.49
C GLN A 65 0.72 2.29 -5.36
N THR A 66 -0.41 2.54 -4.70
CA THR A 66 -1.64 2.98 -5.38
C THR A 66 -1.61 4.49 -5.53
N LEU A 67 -1.74 4.98 -6.77
CA LEU A 67 -1.74 6.41 -7.08
C LEU A 67 -3.16 6.96 -7.28
N ASP A 68 -3.93 6.32 -8.17
CA ASP A 68 -5.28 6.78 -8.53
C ASP A 68 -6.31 6.22 -7.53
N LEU A 69 -7.00 7.11 -6.81
CA LEU A 69 -8.03 6.76 -5.83
C LEU A 69 -9.43 7.17 -6.31
N LYS A 70 -10.46 6.49 -5.80
CA LYS A 70 -11.87 6.86 -6.03
C LYS A 70 -12.58 7.08 -4.71
N CYS A 71 -13.46 8.07 -4.68
CA CYS A 71 -14.34 8.29 -3.54
C CYS A 71 -15.46 7.26 -3.52
N SER A 72 -15.72 6.67 -2.35
CA SER A 72 -16.87 5.81 -2.08
C SER A 72 -17.84 6.40 -1.05
N ASP A 73 -17.49 7.51 -0.39
CA ASP A 73 -18.33 8.19 0.58
C ASP A 73 -18.72 9.60 0.11
N ALA A 74 -19.98 9.72 -0.36
CA ALA A 74 -20.54 10.98 -0.85
C ALA A 74 -20.63 12.09 0.23
N THR A 75 -20.48 11.75 1.51
CA THR A 75 -20.45 12.74 2.60
C THR A 75 -19.09 13.42 2.75
N GLN A 76 -18.03 12.81 2.20
CA GLN A 76 -16.64 13.26 2.31
C GLN A 76 -16.13 13.84 0.99
N CYS A 77 -16.56 13.28 -0.15
CA CYS A 77 -16.03 13.61 -1.46
C CYS A 77 -17.02 13.32 -2.60
N LYS A 78 -16.73 13.79 -3.81
CA LYS A 78 -17.56 13.57 -5.00
C LYS A 78 -17.41 12.12 -5.50
N VAL A 79 -18.49 11.35 -5.40
CA VAL A 79 -18.57 9.99 -5.97
C VAL A 79 -18.92 10.08 -7.46
N SER A 80 -17.92 9.95 -8.33
CA SER A 80 -18.06 9.99 -9.79
C SER A 80 -16.96 9.17 -10.46
N ASP A 81 -17.27 8.55 -11.60
CA ASP A 81 -16.26 7.86 -12.42
C ASP A 81 -15.33 8.81 -13.18
N ASP A 82 -15.75 10.07 -13.37
CA ASP A 82 -14.97 11.11 -14.04
C ASP A 82 -13.92 11.77 -13.12
N VAL A 83 -13.97 11.47 -11.82
CA VAL A 83 -13.16 12.10 -10.78
C VAL A 83 -12.14 11.11 -10.23
N THR A 84 -10.88 11.52 -10.21
CA THR A 84 -9.77 10.78 -9.59
C THR A 84 -9.21 11.57 -8.44
N TYR A 85 -8.93 10.88 -7.34
CA TYR A 85 -8.29 11.45 -6.16
C TYR A 85 -6.82 11.04 -6.08
N TYR A 86 -5.98 11.95 -5.63
CA TYR A 86 -4.55 11.71 -5.39
C TYR A 86 -4.19 12.14 -3.98
N VAL A 87 -3.38 11.37 -3.27
CA VAL A 87 -2.87 11.79 -1.96
C VAL A 87 -1.89 12.94 -2.18
N ARG A 88 -2.12 14.05 -1.47
CA ARG A 88 -1.20 15.19 -1.46
C ARG A 88 -0.18 15.05 -0.33
N ASN A 89 -0.69 14.89 0.89
CA ASN A 89 0.10 14.70 2.10
C ASN A 89 -0.76 14.10 3.22
N THR A 90 -0.09 13.51 4.21
CA THR A 90 -0.71 12.99 5.43
C THR A 90 0.03 13.51 6.63
N THR A 91 -0.71 13.97 7.65
CA THR A 91 -0.15 14.46 8.91
C THR A 91 -0.77 13.69 10.07
N ASP A 92 0.05 13.26 11.03
CA ASP A 92 -0.44 12.70 12.29
C ASP A 92 -1.18 13.78 13.08
N TRP A 93 -2.41 13.48 13.50
CA TRP A 93 -3.27 14.40 14.26
C TRP A 93 -3.44 13.97 15.72
N GLY A 94 -2.76 12.91 16.16
CA GLY A 94 -2.92 12.33 17.50
C GLY A 94 -4.12 11.39 17.60
N ASP A 95 -4.20 10.62 18.68
CA ASP A 95 -5.24 9.62 18.93
C ASP A 95 -5.48 8.63 17.78
N ARG A 96 -4.41 8.33 17.01
CA ARG A 96 -4.43 7.48 15.79
C ARG A 96 -5.22 8.06 14.62
N MET A 97 -5.54 9.35 14.66
CA MET A 97 -6.19 10.05 13.56
C MET A 97 -5.15 10.60 12.60
N THR A 98 -5.47 10.55 11.32
CA THR A 98 -4.64 11.10 10.26
C THR A 98 -5.41 12.21 9.56
N LEU A 99 -4.78 13.37 9.43
CA LEU A 99 -5.23 14.43 8.53
C LEU A 99 -4.70 14.09 7.14
N MET A 100 -5.57 13.72 6.22
CA MET A 100 -5.21 13.44 4.83
C MET A 100 -5.72 14.56 3.93
N CYS A 101 -4.81 15.15 3.18
CA CYS A 101 -5.15 16.09 2.11
C CYS A 101 -5.03 15.40 0.76
N VAL A 102 -5.98 15.69 -0.11
CA VAL A 102 -6.10 15.06 -1.42
C VAL A 102 -6.31 16.09 -2.51
N TRP A 103 -5.84 15.77 -3.70
CA TRP A 103 -6.28 16.41 -4.92
C TRP A 103 -7.53 15.72 -5.44
N GLU A 104 -8.53 16.50 -5.83
CA GLU A 104 -9.69 16.05 -6.61
C GLU A 104 -9.52 16.55 -8.04
N HIS A 105 -9.38 15.63 -9.00
CA HIS A 105 -9.21 15.94 -10.41
C HIS A 105 -10.40 15.40 -11.21
N ASP A 106 -11.14 16.29 -11.86
CA ASP A 106 -12.24 15.97 -12.75
C ASP A 106 -11.74 16.03 -14.20
N ALA A 107 -11.57 14.86 -14.82
CA ALA A 107 -11.04 14.74 -16.18
C ALA A 107 -12.00 15.27 -17.25
N LYS A 108 -13.30 15.36 -16.95
CA LYS A 108 -14.32 15.80 -17.89
C LYS A 108 -14.35 17.32 -18.02
N THR A 109 -14.19 18.02 -16.90
CA THR A 109 -14.12 19.49 -16.88
C THR A 109 -12.69 20.02 -16.97
N GLY A 110 -11.68 19.16 -16.82
CA GLY A 110 -10.27 19.56 -16.76
C GLY A 110 -9.94 20.37 -15.51
N SER A 111 -10.72 20.19 -14.44
CA SER A 111 -10.59 20.98 -13.22
C SER A 111 -9.98 20.18 -12.09
N ALA A 112 -9.17 20.84 -11.27
CA ALA A 112 -8.60 20.27 -10.07
C ALA A 112 -8.77 21.20 -8.87
N ARG A 113 -8.85 20.62 -7.67
CA ARG A 113 -8.76 21.33 -6.38
C ARG A 113 -8.08 20.46 -5.33
N ASP A 114 -7.52 21.05 -4.30
CA ASP A 114 -7.12 20.37 -3.08
C ASP A 114 -8.08 20.66 -1.93
N PHE A 115 -8.18 19.69 -1.01
CA PHE A 115 -8.79 19.87 0.30
C PHE A 115 -8.24 18.82 1.26
N CYS A 116 -8.46 19.04 2.56
CA CYS A 116 -8.15 18.08 3.60
C CYS A 116 -9.43 17.53 4.20
N LEU A 117 -9.49 16.20 4.34
CA LEU A 117 -10.56 15.53 5.07
C LEU A 117 -10.51 15.92 6.55
N ILE A 118 -11.63 15.74 7.25
CA ILE A 118 -11.61 15.78 8.72
C ILE A 118 -10.67 14.68 9.23
N PRO A 119 -9.82 14.96 10.24
CA PRO A 119 -8.97 13.95 10.84
C PRO A 119 -9.78 12.70 11.21
N MET A 120 -9.36 11.55 10.70
CA MET A 120 -10.07 10.31 10.91
C MET A 120 -9.10 9.13 11.00
N LEU A 121 -9.58 8.02 11.56
CA LEU A 121 -8.80 6.79 11.62
C LEU A 121 -8.46 6.28 10.21
N GLU A 122 -7.32 5.63 10.05
CA GLU A 122 -6.89 5.04 8.77
C GLU A 122 -7.95 4.13 8.14
N GLN A 123 -8.66 3.34 8.96
CA GLN A 123 -9.77 2.49 8.48
C GLN A 123 -10.93 3.29 7.87
N ASN A 124 -11.18 4.51 8.36
CA ASN A 124 -12.19 5.40 7.81
C ASN A 124 -11.67 6.04 6.52
N LEU A 125 -10.38 6.43 6.46
CA LEU A 125 -9.75 6.88 5.21
C LEU A 125 -9.84 5.80 4.12
N ALA A 126 -9.53 4.55 4.46
CA ALA A 126 -9.66 3.40 3.57
C ALA A 126 -11.11 3.18 3.10
N ALA A 127 -12.09 3.41 3.98
CA ALA A 127 -13.50 3.32 3.66
C ALA A 127 -14.01 4.49 2.81
N THR A 128 -13.42 5.68 2.95
CA THR A 128 -13.74 6.88 2.16
C THR A 128 -13.28 6.74 0.72
N PHE A 129 -12.11 6.14 0.50
CA PHE A 129 -11.50 6.02 -0.83
C PHE A 129 -11.49 4.58 -1.38
N LYS A 130 -12.54 3.78 -1.10
CA LYS A 130 -12.54 2.37 -1.50
C LYS A 130 -12.26 2.22 -2.99
N TYR A 131 -11.28 1.38 -3.26
CA TYR A 131 -11.04 0.86 -4.59
C TYR A 131 -12.25 0.03 -5.05
N ASN A 132 -12.72 0.29 -6.27
CA ASN A 132 -14.02 -0.14 -6.78
C ASN A 132 -14.28 -1.66 -6.66
N GLY A 133 -15.55 -2.01 -6.42
CA GLY A 133 -16.12 -3.35 -6.63
C GLY A 133 -16.15 -3.74 -8.11
N PRO A 134 -16.87 -4.81 -8.50
CA PRO A 134 -16.42 -5.92 -9.34
C PRO A 134 -16.15 -5.53 -10.80
N PHE A 135 -15.17 -4.68 -11.07
CA PHE A 135 -14.50 -4.55 -12.36
C PHE A 135 -13.09 -4.04 -12.10
N LYS A 136 -12.17 -4.82 -12.66
CA LYS A 136 -10.71 -4.75 -12.62
C LYS A 136 -10.10 -3.44 -12.13
N PRO A 137 -9.03 -3.53 -11.34
CA PRO A 137 -8.16 -2.39 -11.19
C PRO A 137 -7.65 -1.88 -12.55
N LYS A 138 -7.31 -0.59 -12.68
CA LYS A 138 -6.21 -0.28 -13.63
C LYS A 138 -4.91 -0.84 -13.06
N VAL A 139 -4.62 -0.67 -11.75
CA VAL A 139 -3.64 -1.47 -11.00
C VAL A 139 -3.99 -1.46 -9.50
N ALA A 140 -4.40 -2.60 -8.94
CA ALA A 140 -4.43 -2.87 -7.51
C ALA A 140 -3.60 -4.13 -7.39
N LEU A 141 -2.62 -4.06 -6.50
CA LEU A 141 -1.55 -5.02 -6.45
C LEU A 141 -1.98 -6.03 -5.40
N ALA A 142 -2.23 -7.26 -5.84
CA ALA A 142 -2.66 -8.32 -4.95
C ALA A 142 -1.50 -8.67 -4.01
N ASN A 143 -1.80 -8.77 -2.72
CA ASN A 143 -0.90 -9.38 -1.76
C ASN A 143 -0.64 -10.85 -2.16
N ASP A 144 0.61 -11.29 -2.08
CA ASP A 144 0.94 -12.71 -2.21
C ASP A 144 0.38 -13.47 -1.00
N VAL A 145 -0.64 -14.29 -1.21
CA VAL A 145 -1.32 -15.03 -0.14
C VAL A 145 -0.43 -16.04 0.60
N ASP A 146 0.69 -16.46 -0.01
CA ASP A 146 1.62 -17.40 0.62
C ASP A 146 2.62 -16.71 1.55
N ARG A 147 2.80 -15.39 1.38
CA ARG A 147 3.83 -14.60 2.05
C ARG A 147 3.27 -13.48 2.91
N CYS A 148 2.12 -12.95 2.53
CA CYS A 148 1.41 -11.91 3.26
C CYS A 148 0.50 -12.51 4.32
N GLY A 149 0.56 -11.95 5.54
CA GLY A 149 -0.29 -12.36 6.65
C GLY A 149 0.34 -13.38 7.60
N PHE A 150 1.54 -13.89 7.30
CA PHE A 150 2.31 -14.72 8.23
C PHE A 150 3.27 -13.88 9.07
N TYR A 151 2.72 -12.98 9.87
CA TYR A 151 3.47 -12.42 10.97
C TYR A 151 3.04 -13.13 12.24
N PHE A 152 3.99 -13.72 12.97
CA PHE A 152 3.79 -14.14 14.37
C PHE A 152 3.38 -12.96 15.28
N PHE A 153 3.37 -11.74 14.74
CA PHE A 153 3.09 -10.48 15.39
C PHE A 153 2.16 -9.65 14.51
N SER A 154 0.98 -9.23 14.99
CA SER A 154 0.07 -8.47 14.12
C SER A 154 0.68 -7.14 13.67
N TYR A 155 0.29 -6.67 12.47
CA TYR A 155 0.66 -5.33 11.99
C TYR A 155 0.25 -4.22 12.97
N GLU A 156 -0.81 -4.43 13.75
CA GLU A 156 -1.20 -3.52 14.82
C GLU A 156 -0.13 -3.46 15.93
N ALA A 157 0.36 -4.61 16.36
CA ALA A 157 1.39 -4.69 17.38
C ALA A 157 2.73 -4.09 16.88
N ALA A 158 3.06 -4.28 15.59
CA ALA A 158 4.20 -3.64 14.93
C ALA A 158 4.10 -2.11 14.98
N ARG A 159 2.93 -1.57 14.63
CA ARG A 159 2.69 -0.11 14.66
C ARG A 159 2.72 0.46 16.07
N GLN A 160 2.16 -0.24 17.07
CA GLN A 160 2.25 0.19 18.46
C GLN A 160 3.71 0.24 18.95
N TYR A 161 4.53 -0.73 18.53
CA TYR A 161 5.94 -0.76 18.87
C TYR A 161 6.70 0.41 18.22
N LEU A 162 6.50 0.64 16.92
CA LEU A 162 7.07 1.78 16.18
C LEU A 162 6.70 3.12 16.82
N ALA A 163 5.42 3.36 17.10
CA ALA A 163 4.95 4.62 17.69
C ALA A 163 5.55 4.90 19.07
N ARG A 164 5.89 3.85 19.83
CA ARG A 164 6.36 3.98 21.21
C ARG A 164 7.88 3.97 21.35
N PHE A 165 8.57 3.26 20.47
CA PHE A 165 10.01 3.00 20.57
C PHE A 165 10.81 3.52 19.37
N GLY A 166 10.15 4.11 18.37
CA GLY A 166 10.74 4.85 17.25
C GLY A 166 11.29 3.97 16.12
N GLN A 167 11.78 2.76 16.41
CA GLN A 167 12.32 1.85 15.40
C GLN A 167 11.80 0.42 15.59
N PHE A 168 11.57 -0.26 14.46
CA PHE A 168 11.25 -1.68 14.40
C PHE A 168 12.21 -2.34 13.40
N PHE A 169 12.97 -3.32 13.87
CA PHE A 169 13.95 -4.03 13.06
C PHE A 169 13.48 -5.46 12.80
N VAL A 170 13.45 -5.86 11.53
CA VAL A 170 13.19 -7.23 11.11
C VAL A 170 14.52 -7.93 10.87
N ASN A 171 14.84 -8.91 11.72
CA ASN A 171 15.96 -9.80 11.52
C ASN A 171 15.48 -11.09 10.85
N SER A 172 16.17 -11.50 9.79
CA SER A 172 15.96 -12.79 9.14
C SER A 172 16.81 -13.85 9.82
N PHE A 173 16.24 -15.02 10.06
CA PHE A 173 16.97 -16.20 10.52
C PHE A 173 16.64 -17.36 9.59
N ASP A 174 17.68 -18.05 9.12
CA ASP A 174 17.50 -19.30 8.41
C ASP A 174 17.14 -20.39 9.43
N ILE A 175 15.92 -20.92 9.30
CA ILE A 175 15.46 -22.03 10.14
C ILE A 175 15.63 -23.31 9.35
N GLU A 176 16.62 -24.11 9.72
CA GLU A 176 16.74 -25.48 9.24
C GLU A 176 15.89 -26.40 10.10
N TRP A 177 14.93 -27.08 9.48
CA TRP A 177 14.13 -28.08 10.18
C TRP A 177 14.87 -29.42 10.22
N HIS A 178 14.74 -30.14 11.33
CA HIS A 178 15.29 -31.49 11.44
C HIS A 178 14.78 -32.40 10.30
N PRO A 179 15.56 -33.36 9.76
CA PRO A 179 15.14 -34.21 8.63
C PRO A 179 13.81 -34.95 8.85
N SER A 180 13.45 -35.24 10.10
CA SER A 180 12.16 -35.84 10.45
C SER A 180 10.94 -34.94 10.23
N SER A 181 11.13 -33.65 9.98
CA SER A 181 10.04 -32.71 9.70
C SER A 181 9.53 -32.80 8.26
N TYR A 182 10.24 -33.50 7.37
CA TYR A 182 9.90 -33.62 5.96
C TYR A 182 9.23 -34.96 5.65
N VAL A 183 8.09 -34.92 4.96
CA VAL A 183 7.35 -36.13 4.51
C VAL A 183 8.23 -37.04 3.64
N ALA A 184 9.16 -36.44 2.88
CA ALA A 184 10.11 -37.17 2.04
C ALA A 184 11.04 -38.12 2.81
N ASN A 185 11.21 -37.95 4.12
CA ASN A 185 12.01 -38.81 4.98
C ASN A 185 11.17 -39.72 5.88
N ALA A 186 9.87 -39.90 5.59
CA ALA A 186 8.97 -40.65 6.47
C ALA A 186 9.38 -42.12 6.67
N ASP A 187 10.04 -42.72 5.68
CA ASP A 187 10.63 -44.06 5.73
C ASP A 187 11.75 -44.18 6.78
N LYS A 188 12.55 -43.12 6.95
CA LYS A 188 13.65 -43.05 7.92
C LYS A 188 13.18 -42.79 9.35
N PHE A 189 11.95 -42.30 9.53
CA PHE A 189 11.39 -41.93 10.84
C PHE A 189 9.99 -42.55 11.07
N PRO A 190 9.87 -43.89 11.14
CA PRO A 190 8.59 -44.59 11.17
C PRO A 190 7.74 -44.31 12.42
N SER A 191 8.34 -43.79 13.49
CA SER A 191 7.64 -43.42 14.73
C SER A 191 6.92 -42.06 14.65
N ARG A 192 7.08 -41.30 13.56
CA ARG A 192 6.48 -39.97 13.39
C ARG A 192 5.18 -40.05 12.58
N ASN A 193 4.18 -39.27 12.98
CA ASN A 193 2.91 -39.16 12.28
C ASN A 193 2.96 -37.99 11.27
N TYR A 194 2.98 -38.32 9.99
CA TYR A 194 3.03 -37.35 8.89
C TYR A 194 1.66 -36.98 8.31
N THR A 195 0.56 -37.41 8.93
CA THR A 195 -0.80 -37.25 8.37
C THR A 195 -1.13 -35.81 8.02
N LEU A 196 -0.87 -34.86 8.93
CA LEU A 196 -1.14 -33.43 8.70
C LEU A 196 -0.29 -32.85 7.55
N LEU A 197 0.98 -33.25 7.47
CA LEU A 197 1.87 -32.77 6.41
C LEU A 197 1.47 -33.31 5.03
N ARG A 198 0.94 -34.54 4.97
CA ARG A 198 0.39 -35.13 3.73
C ARG A 198 -0.95 -34.49 3.33
N GLN A 199 -1.72 -34.03 4.31
CA GLN A 199 -2.98 -33.30 4.08
C GLN A 199 -2.75 -31.85 3.68
N SER A 200 -1.57 -31.29 3.98
CA SER A 200 -1.17 -29.96 3.53
C SER A 200 -0.93 -29.98 2.02
N THR A 201 -1.91 -29.47 1.26
CA THR A 201 -1.87 -29.40 -0.21
C THR A 201 -1.50 -28.01 -0.73
N PHE A 202 -1.29 -27.05 0.18
CA PHE A 202 -0.89 -25.70 -0.17
C PHE A 202 0.55 -25.71 -0.72
N ARG A 203 0.73 -25.04 -1.85
CA ARG A 203 2.03 -24.91 -2.50
C ARG A 203 2.60 -23.56 -2.14
N GLN A 204 3.77 -23.55 -1.51
CA GLN A 204 4.49 -22.30 -1.27
C GLN A 204 5.19 -21.86 -2.56
N ASN A 205 4.92 -20.63 -3.01
CA ASN A 205 5.65 -20.04 -4.13
C ASN A 205 7.09 -19.69 -3.73
N THR A 206 8.07 -20.22 -4.46
CA THR A 206 9.49 -19.87 -4.33
C THR A 206 9.86 -18.84 -5.39
N ASP A 207 10.59 -17.78 -5.00
CA ASP A 207 11.20 -16.87 -5.97
C ASP A 207 12.70 -17.02 -5.97
N ASP A 208 13.29 -16.96 -7.17
CA ASP A 208 14.71 -16.77 -7.34
C ASP A 208 15.06 -15.29 -7.18
N PHE A 209 16.08 -15.03 -6.38
CA PHE A 209 16.55 -13.70 -5.99
C PHE A 209 17.94 -13.46 -6.57
N ASP A 210 18.09 -12.42 -7.38
CA ASP A 210 19.33 -12.06 -8.05
C ASP A 210 19.98 -10.82 -7.40
N GLY A 211 20.55 -10.97 -6.21
CA GLY A 211 21.43 -9.96 -5.60
C GLY A 211 20.73 -8.87 -4.77
N PRO A 212 21.48 -7.89 -4.22
CA PRO A 212 21.13 -7.13 -3.00
C PRO A 212 19.83 -6.31 -3.03
N HIS A 213 19.15 -6.23 -4.19
CA HIS A 213 17.86 -5.59 -4.36
C HIS A 213 16.84 -6.53 -5.03
N PRO A 214 16.09 -7.33 -4.27
CA PRO A 214 14.79 -7.87 -4.66
C PRO A 214 14.59 -8.55 -6.01
N TYR A 215 13.53 -8.29 -6.75
CA TYR A 215 12.55 -7.19 -6.87
C TYR A 215 13.01 -6.01 -7.73
N ALA A 216 14.28 -5.60 -7.75
CA ALA A 216 14.71 -4.51 -8.63
C ALA A 216 14.98 -5.04 -10.04
N LYS A 217 13.97 -4.97 -10.91
CA LYS A 217 14.14 -5.38 -12.32
C LYS A 217 14.54 -4.16 -13.16
N ALA A 218 15.76 -4.19 -13.71
CA ALA A 218 16.17 -3.22 -14.72
C ALA A 218 15.22 -3.30 -15.92
N ILE A 219 14.69 -2.16 -16.38
CA ILE A 219 13.90 -2.11 -17.62
C ILE A 219 14.86 -2.45 -18.76
N PRO A 220 14.64 -3.53 -19.53
CA PRO A 220 15.48 -3.81 -20.68
C PRO A 220 15.38 -2.63 -21.65
N ARG A 221 16.53 -2.04 -22.01
CA ARG A 221 16.58 -0.99 -23.04
C ARG A 221 15.94 -1.54 -24.30
N THR A 222 14.84 -0.94 -24.71
CA THR A 222 14.26 -1.18 -26.03
C THR A 222 15.27 -0.60 -27.03
N VAL A 223 16.00 -1.48 -27.71
CA VAL A 223 16.84 -1.07 -28.83
C VAL A 223 15.89 -0.81 -29.99
N THR A 224 15.54 0.46 -30.20
CA THR A 224 14.95 0.95 -31.46
C THR A 224 16.03 1.14 -32.50
#